data_AF-A0A353RC05-F1
#
_entry.id   AF-A0A353RC05-F1
#
_cell.length_a   1.000
_cell.length_b   1.000
_cell.length_c   1.000
_cell.angle_alpha   90.00
_cell.angle_beta   90.00
_cell.angle_gamma   90.00
#
_symmetry.space_group_name_H-M   'P 1'
#
loop_
_entity.id
_entity.type
_entity.pdbx_description
1 polymer ?
#
loop_
_entity_poly.entity_id
_entity_poly.type
_entity_poly.pdbx_seq_one_letter_code
_entity_poly.pdbx_strand_id
1 'polypeptide(L)'
;ALAAKEKQDLSDRYGKFAAEAAKRSSDAEVRAMTAERSAEDCYMAEYMTRHVGEAYDGVVSGVTQHGVFVELENTVEGFVPMESFPNS
;
A
#
# COMPACT_ATOMS: atom_id res chain seq x y z
N ALA A 1 -42.45 18.27 -9.07
CA ALA A 1 -42.19 19.36 -8.11
C ALA A 1 -41.99 18.86 -6.68
N LEU A 2 -42.91 18.06 -6.10
CA LEU A 2 -42.77 17.52 -4.73
C LEU A 2 -41.51 16.67 -4.50
N ALA A 3 -41.20 15.73 -5.40
CA ALA A 3 -40.03 14.85 -5.27
C ALA A 3 -38.67 15.60 -5.27
N ALA A 4 -38.59 16.75 -5.93
CA ALA A 4 -37.39 17.58 -5.92
C ALA A 4 -37.21 18.29 -4.57
N LYS A 5 -38.33 18.67 -3.92
CA LYS A 5 -38.33 19.31 -2.62
C LYS A 5 -37.94 18.34 -1.49
N GLU A 6 -38.36 17.09 -1.58
CA GLU A 6 -37.92 16.02 -0.66
C GLU A 6 -36.44 15.69 -0.81
N LYS A 7 -35.92 15.62 -2.05
CA LYS A 7 -34.50 15.35 -2.30
C LYS A 7 -33.59 16.49 -1.80
N GLN A 8 -34.05 17.73 -1.96
CA GLN A 8 -33.39 18.92 -1.41
C GLN A 8 -33.37 18.88 0.12
N ASP A 9 -34.50 18.60 0.77
CA ASP A 9 -34.61 18.50 2.24
C ASP A 9 -33.72 17.40 2.83
N LEU A 10 -33.65 16.23 2.17
CA LEU A 10 -32.75 15.15 2.57
C LEU A 10 -31.28 15.56 2.46
N SER A 11 -30.93 16.25 1.37
CA SER A 11 -29.57 16.74 1.13
C SER A 11 -29.16 17.80 2.15
N ASP A 12 -30.04 18.72 2.50
CA ASP A 12 -29.75 19.79 3.46
C ASP A 12 -29.57 19.22 4.87
N ARG A 13 -30.35 18.19 5.21
CA ARG A 13 -30.34 17.57 6.54
C ARG A 13 -29.18 16.61 6.76
N TYR A 14 -28.81 15.83 5.75
CA TYR A 14 -27.79 14.78 5.89
C TYR A 14 -26.54 14.98 5.03
N GLY A 15 -26.52 15.91 4.09
CA GLY A 15 -25.40 16.08 3.15
C GLY A 15 -24.06 16.32 3.83
N LYS A 16 -24.03 17.15 4.89
CA LYS A 16 -22.82 17.39 5.69
C LYS A 16 -22.35 16.13 6.40
N PHE A 17 -23.27 15.41 7.04
CA PHE A 17 -22.97 14.17 7.74
C PHE A 17 -22.46 13.09 6.76
N ALA A 18 -23.15 12.91 5.63
CA ALA A 18 -22.77 11.93 4.62
C ALA A 18 -21.40 12.24 4.01
N ALA A 19 -21.10 13.52 3.72
CA ALA A 19 -19.79 13.93 3.22
C ALA A 19 -18.66 13.67 4.24
N GLU A 20 -18.90 13.99 5.51
CA GLU A 20 -17.92 13.73 6.58
C GLU A 20 -17.72 12.23 6.81
N ALA A 21 -18.80 11.45 6.86
CA ALA A 21 -18.75 10.00 7.01
C ALA A 21 -18.02 9.33 5.84
N ALA A 22 -18.30 9.75 4.61
CA ALA A 22 -17.60 9.25 3.42
C ALA A 22 -16.10 9.55 3.50
N LYS A 23 -15.73 10.79 3.84
CA LYS A 23 -14.31 11.16 4.02
C LYS A 23 -13.64 10.31 5.09
N ARG A 24 -14.27 10.15 6.26
CA ARG A 24 -13.74 9.33 7.36
C ARG A 24 -13.58 7.86 6.96
N SER A 25 -14.49 7.33 6.15
CA SER A 25 -14.39 5.98 5.62
C SER A 25 -13.16 5.84 4.72
N SER A 26 -12.99 6.74 3.75
CA SER A 26 -11.82 6.73 2.86
C SER A 26 -10.50 6.89 3.64
N ASP A 27 -10.45 7.82 4.60
CA ASP A 27 -9.27 8.02 5.46
C ASP A 27 -8.98 6.78 6.32
N ALA A 28 -10.01 6.02 6.73
CA ALA A 28 -9.83 4.77 7.45
C ALA A 28 -9.33 3.63 6.56
N GLU A 29 -9.84 3.52 5.33
CA GLU A 29 -9.39 2.53 4.33
C GLU A 29 -7.90 2.71 4.01
N VAL A 30 -7.46 3.94 3.76
CA VAL A 30 -6.04 4.23 3.49
C VAL A 30 -5.16 3.87 4.69
N ARG A 31 -5.61 4.17 5.92
CA ARG A 31 -4.87 3.81 7.13
C ARG A 31 -4.81 2.29 7.32
N ALA A 32 -5.90 1.58 7.08
CA ALA A 32 -5.96 0.13 7.19
C ALA A 32 -5.02 -0.53 6.16
N MET A 33 -5.08 -0.11 4.90
CA MET A 33 -4.20 -0.60 3.83
C MET A 33 -2.72 -0.34 4.13
N THR A 34 -2.40 0.83 4.69
CA THR A 34 -1.01 1.14 5.09
C THR A 34 -0.54 0.21 6.20
N ALA A 35 -1.39 -0.01 7.22
CA ALA A 35 -1.06 -0.91 8.32
C ALA A 35 -0.91 -2.37 7.87
N GLU A 36 -1.76 -2.82 6.93
CA GLU A 36 -1.68 -4.15 6.34
C GLU A 36 -0.37 -4.34 5.58
N ARG A 37 -0.01 -3.42 4.69
CA ARG A 37 1.28 -3.47 3.97
C ARG A 37 2.47 -3.49 4.92
N SER A 38 2.48 -2.65 5.96
CA SER A 38 3.57 -2.68 6.95
C SER A 38 3.64 -3.98 7.74
N ALA A 39 2.50 -4.63 7.99
CA ALA A 39 2.47 -5.94 8.62
C ALA A 39 2.98 -7.04 7.67
N GLU A 40 2.57 -7.01 6.41
CA GLU A 40 3.07 -7.90 5.36
C GLU A 40 4.59 -7.80 5.23
N ASP A 41 5.14 -6.58 5.10
CA ASP A 41 6.59 -6.34 5.03
C ASP A 41 7.32 -6.94 6.23
N CYS A 42 6.75 -6.78 7.43
CA CYS A 42 7.32 -7.31 8.66
C CYS A 42 7.34 -8.85 8.67
N TYR A 43 6.23 -9.49 8.28
CA TYR A 43 6.14 -10.95 8.24
C TYR A 43 6.97 -11.56 7.11
N MET A 44 7.05 -10.90 5.95
CA MET A 44 7.94 -11.30 4.86
C MET A 44 9.41 -11.25 5.29
N ALA A 45 9.81 -10.17 5.98
CA ALA A 45 11.15 -10.05 6.54
C ALA A 45 11.42 -11.12 7.59
N GLU A 46 10.48 -11.38 8.50
CA GLU A 46 10.60 -12.45 9.51
C GLU A 46 10.78 -13.82 8.84
N TYR A 47 9.98 -14.12 7.82
CA TYR A 47 10.09 -15.36 7.05
C TYR A 47 11.48 -15.51 6.42
N MET A 48 11.99 -14.45 5.79
CA MET A 48 13.29 -14.46 5.11
C MET A 48 14.50 -14.57 6.03
N THR A 49 14.34 -14.33 7.34
CA THR A 49 15.44 -14.54 8.30
C THR A 49 16.01 -15.95 8.28
N ARG A 50 15.18 -16.95 7.92
CA ARG A 50 15.58 -18.37 7.85
C ARG A 50 16.24 -18.74 6.53
N HIS A 51 16.20 -17.86 5.55
CA HIS A 51 16.66 -18.08 4.17
C HIS A 51 17.91 -17.24 3.83
N VAL A 52 18.56 -16.66 4.84
CA VAL A 52 19.76 -15.85 4.65
C VAL A 52 20.90 -16.72 4.10
N GLY A 53 21.50 -16.26 2.99
CA GLY A 53 22.60 -16.94 2.30
C GLY A 53 22.16 -17.85 1.16
N GLU A 54 20.86 -18.07 0.99
CA GLU A 54 20.31 -18.73 -0.19
C GLU A 54 20.29 -17.77 -1.39
N ALA A 55 20.36 -18.34 -2.60
CA ALA A 55 20.30 -17.60 -3.85
C ALA A 55 18.95 -17.84 -4.53
N TYR A 56 18.37 -16.77 -5.05
CA TYR A 56 17.06 -16.78 -5.70
C TYR A 56 17.11 -16.03 -7.02
N ASP A 57 16.32 -16.50 -7.97
CA ASP A 57 15.97 -15.70 -9.14
C ASP A 57 14.89 -14.68 -8.74
N GLY A 58 15.03 -13.46 -9.25
CA GLY A 58 14.11 -12.37 -8.95
C GLY A 58 13.86 -11.48 -10.16
N VAL A 59 12.73 -10.80 -10.16
CA VAL A 59 12.32 -9.85 -11.19
C VAL A 59 12.45 -8.44 -10.64
N VAL A 60 13.04 -7.54 -11.43
CA VAL A 60 13.12 -6.12 -11.05
C VAL A 60 11.73 -5.51 -11.06
N SER A 61 11.21 -5.15 -9.89
CA SER A 61 9.90 -4.52 -9.70
C SER A 61 9.98 -3.00 -9.79
N GLY A 62 11.13 -2.41 -9.41
CA GLY A 62 11.31 -0.97 -9.39
C GLY A 62 12.77 -0.53 -9.39
N VAL A 63 13.04 0.66 -9.93
CA VAL A 63 14.39 1.23 -10.00
C VAL A 63 14.36 2.64 -9.44
N THR A 64 15.34 2.96 -8.59
CA THR A 64 15.56 4.29 -8.02
C THR A 64 17.00 4.72 -8.22
N GLN A 65 17.32 5.99 -7.96
CA GLN A 65 18.71 6.46 -8.00
C GLN A 65 19.62 5.77 -6.97
N HIS A 66 19.04 5.24 -5.88
CA HIS A 66 19.78 4.66 -4.77
C HIS A 66 19.88 3.12 -4.83
N GLY A 67 19.14 2.48 -5.73
CA GLY A 67 19.14 1.02 -5.85
C GLY A 67 17.93 0.48 -6.58
N VAL A 68 17.78 -0.83 -6.54
CA VAL A 68 16.80 -1.60 -7.31
C VAL A 68 15.96 -2.44 -6.34
N PHE A 69 14.65 -2.44 -6.53
CA PHE A 69 13.73 -3.36 -5.87
C PHE A 69 13.60 -4.63 -6.72
N VAL A 70 13.73 -5.78 -6.07
CA VAL A 70 13.69 -7.10 -6.70
C VAL A 70 12.65 -7.94 -5.97
N GLU A 71 11.66 -8.41 -6.73
CA GLU A 71 10.60 -9.30 -6.25
C GLU A 71 10.97 -10.75 -6.57
N LEU A 72 10.84 -11.63 -5.60
CA LEU A 72 11.08 -13.06 -5.74
C LEU A 72 9.79 -13.79 -6.17
N GLU A 73 9.90 -15.04 -6.64
CA GLU A 73 8.73 -15.84 -7.03
C GLU A 73 7.69 -16.02 -5.90
N ASN A 74 8.15 -16.00 -4.65
CA ASN A 74 7.28 -16.06 -3.47
C ASN A 74 6.73 -14.70 -3.03
N THR A 75 6.73 -13.70 -3.92
CA THR A 75 6.18 -12.33 -3.75
C THR A 75 6.89 -11.46 -2.72
N VAL A 76 7.96 -11.96 -2.09
CA VAL A 76 8.76 -11.14 -1.19
C VAL A 76 9.61 -10.18 -2.02
N GLU A 77 9.56 -8.91 -1.67
CA GLU A 77 10.39 -7.86 -2.28
C GLU A 77 11.60 -7.54 -1.39
N GLY A 78 12.76 -7.36 -2.03
CA GLY A 78 13.98 -6.91 -1.39
C GLY A 78 14.58 -5.70 -2.11
N PHE A 79 15.37 -4.92 -1.38
CA PHE A 79 16.09 -3.77 -1.95
C PHE A 79 17.58 -4.07 -2.09
N VAL A 80 18.12 -3.88 -3.30
CA VAL A 80 19.54 -3.98 -3.61
C VAL A 80 20.11 -2.57 -3.78
N PRO A 81 20.95 -2.09 -2.84
CA PRO A 81 21.60 -0.79 -2.96
C PRO A 81 22.49 -0.72 -4.22
N MET A 82 22.61 0.46 -4.82
CA MET A 82 23.49 0.65 -5.99
C MET A 82 24.93 0.19 -5.74
N GLU A 83 25.45 0.41 -4.53
CA GLU A 83 26.80 0.02 -4.10
C GLU A 83 27.08 -1.50 -4.16
N SER A 84 26.02 -2.31 -4.23
CA SER A 84 26.14 -3.77 -4.36
C SER A 84 26.45 -4.22 -5.79
N PHE A 85 26.28 -3.34 -6.79
CA PHE A 85 26.55 -3.66 -8.19
C PHE A 85 28.02 -3.40 -8.55
N PRO A 86 28.69 -4.31 -9.27
CA PRO A 86 30.06 -4.09 -9.68
C PRO A 86 30.17 -2.90 -10.64
N ASN A 87 31.05 -1.95 -10.31
CA ASN A 87 31.29 -0.68 -11.02
C ASN A 87 30.23 0.42 -10.82
N SER A 88 29.47 0.38 -9.71
CA SER A 88 28.63 1.50 -9.25
C SER A 88 29.43 2.70 -8.78
#